data_AF-A0A2S7Q3D3-F1
#
_entry.id   AF-A0A2S7Q3D3-F1
#
_cell.length_a   1.000
_cell.length_b   1.000
_cell.length_c   1.000
_cell.angle_alpha   90.00
_cell.angle_beta   90.00
_cell.angle_gamma   90.00
#
_symmetry.space_group_name_H-M   'P 1'
#
loop_
_entity.id
_entity.type
_entity.pdbx_description
1 polymer ?
#
loop_
_entity_poly.entity_id
_entity_poly.type
_entity_poly.pdbx_seq_one_letter_code
_entity_poly.pdbx_strand_id
1 'polypeptide(L)'
;MWRNFTNEVFNEFRRLRVAVKTSAIGEFGQSDARQEWLHHDSPEKKEEDEVRGKRSRILGEIALVHADASNFSSGVTKEEAYTQVLEQAEALFDGQRNWVCIPFSHFNDFILIYYKVCNLSNTASLLWHAYKSLPSPSSEVNWAGFYTLDPSSPTNTLILGPFQGKVACQTISFARGVCGAAASTQTTQLVPDVEQFPGHIACDAESQSEIVVPILSNGSLKAIIDIDCAVKGGFDEVDKKWLEQLADLVGRSCDW
;
A
#
# COMPACT_ATOMS: atom_id res chain seq x y z
N MET A 1 4.93 -10.98 -45.26
CA MET A 1 5.90 -10.08 -44.59
C MET A 1 5.58 -9.90 -43.09
N TRP A 2 5.06 -10.93 -42.41
CA TRP A 2 4.65 -10.90 -40.99
C TRP A 2 5.15 -12.11 -40.19
N ARG A 3 6.14 -12.83 -40.73
CA ARG A 3 6.71 -14.06 -40.13
C ARG A 3 8.19 -13.92 -39.73
N ASN A 4 8.83 -12.79 -40.06
CA ASN A 4 10.25 -12.56 -39.79
C ASN A 4 10.50 -11.64 -38.59
N PHE A 5 9.50 -10.86 -38.14
CA PHE A 5 9.66 -9.92 -37.03
C PHE A 5 9.59 -10.59 -35.64
N THR A 6 9.00 -11.80 -35.57
CA THR A 6 8.85 -12.56 -34.33
C THR A 6 10.06 -13.42 -33.98
N ASN A 7 10.93 -13.73 -34.94
CA ASN A 7 12.09 -14.61 -34.71
C ASN A 7 13.34 -13.86 -34.20
N GLU A 8 13.51 -12.58 -34.51
CA GLU A 8 14.63 -11.77 -33.98
C GLU A 8 14.47 -11.47 -32.49
N VAL A 9 13.27 -11.04 -32.08
CA VAL A 9 12.97 -10.74 -30.66
C VAL A 9 13.07 -12.00 -29.79
N PHE A 10 12.59 -13.16 -30.27
CA PHE A 10 12.65 -14.41 -29.51
C PHE A 10 14.08 -14.97 -29.36
N ASN A 11 14.96 -14.70 -30.34
CA ASN A 11 16.36 -15.14 -30.30
C ASN A 11 17.23 -14.25 -29.39
N GLU A 12 16.92 -12.95 -29.29
CA GLU A 12 17.57 -12.03 -28.35
C GLU A 12 17.30 -12.45 -26.88
N PHE A 13 16.07 -12.83 -26.57
CA PHE A 13 15.68 -13.36 -25.25
C PHE A 13 16.35 -14.70 -24.89
N ARG A 14 16.68 -15.52 -25.90
CA ARG A 14 17.37 -16.81 -25.70
C ARG A 14 18.88 -16.62 -25.45
N ARG A 15 19.51 -15.59 -26.03
CA ARG A 15 20.91 -15.23 -25.76
C ARG A 15 21.11 -14.72 -24.33
N LEU A 16 20.18 -13.93 -23.81
CA LEU A 16 20.26 -13.36 -22.46
C LEU A 16 20.07 -14.39 -21.33
N ARG A 17 19.35 -15.50 -21.57
CA ARG A 17 19.20 -16.59 -20.59
C ARG A 17 20.39 -17.55 -20.49
N VAL A 18 21.31 -17.54 -21.46
CA VAL A 18 22.52 -18.40 -21.42
C VAL A 18 23.66 -17.71 -20.66
N ALA A 19 23.64 -16.38 -20.51
CA ALA A 19 24.73 -15.63 -19.88
C ALA A 19 24.76 -15.65 -18.33
N VAL A 20 23.72 -16.15 -17.65
CA VAL A 20 23.62 -16.06 -16.16
C VAL A 20 23.81 -17.43 -15.47
N LYS A 21 24.29 -18.45 -16.19
CA LYS A 21 24.44 -19.79 -15.60
C LYS A 21 25.76 -20.49 -15.87
N THR A 22 26.89 -19.77 -15.73
CA THR A 22 28.22 -20.38 -15.47
C THR A 22 29.20 -19.31 -15.01
N SER A 23 29.48 -19.26 -13.71
CA SER A 23 30.83 -19.04 -13.14
C SER A 23 30.71 -18.92 -11.62
N ALA A 24 30.55 -20.08 -10.99
CA ALA A 24 30.91 -20.24 -9.61
C ALA A 24 32.42 -20.54 -9.54
N ILE A 25 33.04 -20.07 -8.45
CA ILE A 25 34.19 -20.64 -7.72
C ILE A 25 35.55 -20.77 -8.43
N GLY A 26 36.55 -20.03 -7.93
CA GLY A 26 37.97 -20.20 -8.27
C GLY A 26 38.88 -19.20 -7.55
N GLU A 27 39.64 -19.72 -6.58
CA GLU A 27 40.66 -19.14 -5.69
C GLU A 27 41.64 -18.11 -6.29
N PHE A 28 41.95 -17.06 -5.52
CA PHE A 28 43.23 -16.32 -5.45
C PHE A 28 43.20 -15.61 -4.08
N GLY A 29 44.17 -15.67 -3.15
CA GLY A 29 45.61 -15.85 -3.23
C GLY A 29 46.17 -14.81 -2.25
N GLN A 30 46.78 -15.24 -1.15
CA GLN A 30 47.41 -14.37 -0.16
C GLN A 30 48.48 -13.49 -0.82
N SER A 31 48.46 -12.19 -0.55
CA SER A 31 49.67 -11.38 -0.56
C SER A 31 49.60 -10.28 0.51
N ASP A 32 50.73 -10.16 1.20
CA ASP A 32 51.00 -9.27 2.32
C ASP A 32 50.89 -7.79 1.96
N ALA A 33 50.09 -7.07 2.74
CA ALA A 33 50.29 -5.64 3.03
C ALA A 33 49.57 -5.31 4.36
N ARG A 34 50.16 -5.77 5.48
CA ARG A 34 49.95 -5.18 6.81
C ARG A 34 51.06 -4.17 7.06
N GLN A 35 50.75 -3.20 7.93
CA GLN A 35 51.55 -2.06 8.43
C GLN A 35 51.20 -0.77 7.70
N GLU A 36 50.59 0.27 8.29
CA GLU A 36 50.39 0.72 9.68
C GLU A 36 48.99 1.38 9.79
N TRP A 37 48.62 1.93 10.95
CA TRP A 37 47.34 2.59 11.33
C TRP A 37 46.38 1.80 12.24
N LEU A 38 46.91 0.96 13.12
CA LEU A 38 46.20 0.57 14.34
C LEU A 38 47.02 1.03 15.54
N HIS A 39 46.44 1.95 16.34
CA HIS A 39 46.44 1.98 17.81
C HIS A 39 46.32 3.41 18.35
N HIS A 40 45.08 3.85 18.55
CA HIS A 40 44.72 4.63 19.74
C HIS A 40 43.22 4.45 20.01
N ASP A 41 42.87 3.30 20.58
CA ASP A 41 41.60 3.15 21.30
C ASP A 41 41.86 3.48 22.77
N SER A 42 41.29 4.61 23.21
CA SER A 42 41.28 5.02 24.61
C SER A 42 40.41 4.05 25.44
N PRO A 43 40.76 3.82 26.72
CA PRO A 43 40.00 2.91 27.60
C PRO A 43 38.52 3.28 27.74
N GLU A 44 38.14 4.55 27.56
CA GLU A 44 36.75 5.03 27.59
C GLU A 44 35.89 4.42 26.45
N LYS A 45 36.44 4.22 25.24
CA LYS A 45 35.69 3.62 24.12
C LYS A 45 35.31 2.16 24.37
N LYS A 46 36.18 1.40 25.05
CA LYS A 46 35.91 -0.01 25.36
C LYS A 46 34.79 -0.16 26.38
N GLU A 47 34.70 0.75 27.34
CA GLU A 47 33.64 0.75 28.34
C GLU A 47 32.31 1.22 27.75
N GLU A 48 32.32 2.23 26.86
CA GLU A 48 31.13 2.64 26.10
C GLU A 48 30.60 1.54 25.17
N ASP A 49 31.47 0.84 24.45
CA ASP A 49 31.07 -0.26 23.56
C ASP A 49 30.60 -1.51 24.34
N GLU A 50 31.13 -1.77 25.53
CA GLU A 50 30.66 -2.85 26.40
C GLU A 50 29.32 -2.51 27.08
N VAL A 51 29.13 -1.26 27.50
CA VAL A 51 27.85 -0.76 28.05
C VAL A 51 26.78 -0.71 26.94
N ARG A 52 27.15 -0.32 25.72
CA ARG A 52 26.29 -0.34 24.53
C ARG A 52 25.97 -1.77 24.07
N GLY A 53 26.95 -2.68 24.14
CA GLY A 53 26.76 -4.11 23.90
C GLY A 53 25.90 -4.81 24.96
N LYS A 54 25.95 -4.36 26.22
CA LYS A 54 25.06 -4.84 27.30
C LYS A 54 23.66 -4.23 27.20
N ARG A 55 23.52 -2.95 26.82
CA ARG A 55 22.21 -2.32 26.53
C ARG A 55 21.50 -2.98 25.35
N SER A 56 22.24 -3.29 24.28
CA SER A 56 21.74 -4.01 23.10
C SER A 56 21.30 -5.46 23.41
N ARG A 57 21.80 -6.09 24.48
CA ARG A 57 21.35 -7.42 24.92
C ARG A 57 20.15 -7.40 25.88
N ILE A 58 19.86 -6.26 26.51
CA ILE A 58 18.76 -6.12 27.49
C ILE A 58 17.48 -5.58 26.84
N LEU A 59 17.61 -4.85 25.74
CA LEU A 59 16.51 -4.59 24.82
C LEU A 59 16.69 -5.52 23.64
N GLY A 60 16.08 -6.70 23.71
CA GLY A 60 15.82 -7.49 22.51
C GLY A 60 14.90 -6.68 21.61
N GLU A 61 15.48 -5.79 20.80
CA GLU A 61 14.85 -5.28 19.59
C GLU A 61 14.59 -6.51 18.73
N ILE A 62 13.40 -7.10 18.90
CA ILE A 62 12.77 -7.82 17.80
C ILE A 62 12.73 -6.78 16.70
N ALA A 63 13.59 -6.93 15.69
CA ALA A 63 13.50 -6.14 14.48
C ALA A 63 12.09 -6.41 13.92
N LEU A 64 11.16 -5.49 14.21
CA LEU A 64 9.79 -5.56 13.71
C LEU A 64 9.91 -5.61 12.19
N VAL A 65 9.54 -6.74 11.61
CA VAL A 65 9.49 -6.85 10.16
C VAL A 65 8.26 -6.10 9.68
N HIS A 66 8.26 -5.58 8.45
CA HIS A 66 7.13 -4.78 7.93
C HIS A 66 5.77 -5.51 8.05
N ALA A 67 5.76 -6.85 8.00
CA ALA A 67 4.56 -7.65 8.20
C ALA A 67 3.97 -7.52 9.61
N ASP A 68 4.80 -7.28 10.64
CA ASP A 68 4.36 -7.14 12.03
C ASP A 68 3.48 -5.91 12.24
N ALA A 69 3.56 -4.91 11.36
CA ALA A 69 2.67 -3.75 11.34
C ALA A 69 1.19 -4.16 11.20
N SER A 70 0.92 -5.29 10.56
CA SER A 70 -0.42 -5.85 10.35
C SER A 70 -0.84 -6.89 11.37
N ASN A 71 -0.04 -7.13 12.43
CA ASN A 71 -0.40 -8.01 13.53
C ASN A 71 -1.20 -7.23 14.57
N PHE A 72 -2.49 -7.54 14.67
CA PHE A 72 -3.39 -6.97 15.68
C PHE A 72 -3.58 -7.97 16.83
N SER A 73 -3.63 -7.46 18.06
CA SER A 73 -3.92 -8.29 19.23
C SER A 73 -5.36 -8.80 19.19
N SER A 74 -5.62 -9.97 19.77
CA SER A 74 -6.99 -10.45 19.89
C SER A 74 -7.78 -9.62 20.91
N GLY A 75 -9.04 -9.32 20.59
CA GLY A 75 -9.94 -8.60 21.51
C GLY A 75 -9.70 -7.09 21.60
N VAL A 76 -8.95 -6.50 20.66
CA VAL A 76 -8.83 -5.05 20.54
C VAL A 76 -10.18 -4.42 20.20
N THR A 77 -10.39 -3.21 20.72
CA THR A 77 -11.50 -2.36 20.32
C THR A 77 -11.29 -1.83 18.90
N LYS A 78 -12.39 -1.37 18.27
CA LYS A 78 -12.35 -0.78 16.94
C LYS A 78 -11.45 0.45 16.92
N GLU A 79 -11.52 1.29 17.95
CA GLU A 79 -10.68 2.48 18.11
C GLU A 79 -9.19 2.16 18.27
N GLU A 80 -8.85 1.14 19.05
CA GLU A 80 -7.45 0.69 19.20
C GLU A 80 -6.90 0.15 17.87
N ALA A 81 -7.69 -0.64 17.14
CA ALA A 81 -7.31 -1.14 15.83
C ALA A 81 -7.06 0.01 14.83
N TYR A 82 -7.94 1.01 14.77
CA TYR A 82 -7.74 2.18 13.91
C TYR A 82 -6.57 3.06 14.34
N THR A 83 -6.34 3.21 15.64
CA THR A 83 -5.18 3.94 16.17
C THR A 83 -3.89 3.27 15.67
N GLN A 84 -3.80 1.94 15.79
CA GLN A 84 -2.66 1.18 15.26
C GLN A 84 -2.55 1.32 13.74
N VAL A 85 -3.66 1.25 12.98
CA VAL A 85 -3.64 1.44 11.51
C VAL A 85 -3.03 2.80 11.15
N LEU A 86 -3.42 3.89 11.81
CA LEU A 86 -2.90 5.22 11.53
C LEU A 86 -1.41 5.34 11.88
N GLU A 87 -1.01 4.88 13.06
CA GLU A 87 0.39 4.92 13.50
C GLU A 87 1.30 4.12 12.56
N GLN A 88 0.87 2.93 12.16
CA GLN A 88 1.63 2.09 11.23
C GLN A 88 1.63 2.67 9.82
N ALA A 89 0.51 3.22 9.35
CA ALA A 89 0.46 3.91 8.06
C ALA A 89 1.42 5.10 8.03
N GLU A 90 1.40 5.96 9.06
CA GLU A 90 2.30 7.12 9.16
C GLU A 90 3.77 6.69 9.17
N ALA A 91 4.12 5.65 9.94
CA ALA A 91 5.48 5.10 9.97
C ALA A 91 5.91 4.51 8.62
N LEU A 92 5.01 3.81 7.92
CA LEU A 92 5.28 3.21 6.60
C LEU A 92 5.40 4.26 5.50
N PHE A 93 4.77 5.42 5.67
CA PHE A 93 4.85 6.53 4.70
C PHE A 93 6.09 7.40 4.92
N ASP A 94 6.75 7.31 6.08
CA ASP A 94 7.94 8.11 6.35
C ASP A 94 9.06 7.83 5.32
N GLY A 95 9.64 8.91 4.80
CA GLY A 95 10.61 8.85 3.71
C GLY A 95 10.10 8.29 2.37
N GLN A 96 8.80 7.96 2.23
CA GLN A 96 8.20 7.36 1.04
C GLN A 96 6.89 8.05 0.61
N ARG A 97 6.98 8.92 -0.40
CA ARG A 97 5.82 9.65 -0.97
C ARG A 97 5.15 8.93 -2.13
N ASN A 98 5.30 7.62 -2.16
CA ASN A 98 5.08 6.79 -3.33
C ASN A 98 3.58 6.69 -3.70
N TRP A 99 3.14 7.56 -4.62
CA TRP A 99 2.03 7.45 -5.59
C TRP A 99 2.43 8.19 -6.91
N VAL A 100 1.65 8.06 -7.99
CA VAL A 100 2.06 8.10 -9.43
C VAL A 100 2.60 9.45 -10.00
N CYS A 101 3.72 9.32 -10.75
CA CYS A 101 4.28 10.02 -11.94
C CYS A 101 4.55 11.55 -11.99
N ILE A 102 5.82 11.93 -12.20
CA ILE A 102 6.26 13.15 -12.91
C ILE A 102 6.89 12.73 -14.25
N PRO A 103 6.40 13.15 -15.43
CA PRO A 103 7.20 13.18 -16.63
C PRO A 103 7.75 14.59 -16.85
N PHE A 104 9.08 14.74 -17.00
CA PHE A 104 9.82 15.73 -17.82
C PHE A 104 11.31 15.58 -17.43
N SER A 105 12.32 15.41 -18.29
CA SER A 105 12.49 15.71 -19.72
C SER A 105 13.60 14.83 -20.32
N HIS A 106 13.45 14.46 -21.60
CA HIS A 106 14.49 14.06 -22.57
C HIS A 106 15.85 13.58 -22.03
N PHE A 107 15.98 12.27 -21.86
CA PHE A 107 17.23 11.57 -22.13
C PHE A 107 16.90 10.19 -22.74
N ASN A 108 17.05 10.07 -24.05
CA ASN A 108 16.99 8.83 -24.86
C ASN A 108 15.69 7.99 -24.82
N ASP A 109 14.54 8.57 -25.17
CA ASP A 109 13.33 7.87 -25.68
C ASP A 109 12.70 6.73 -24.84
N PHE A 110 13.07 6.55 -23.57
CA PHE A 110 12.37 5.63 -22.65
C PHE A 110 11.61 6.40 -21.56
N ILE A 111 10.29 6.44 -21.66
CA ILE A 111 9.41 6.89 -20.56
C ILE A 111 9.27 5.72 -19.57
N LEU A 112 9.95 5.81 -18.43
CA LEU A 112 9.67 4.94 -17.28
C LEU A 112 8.57 5.59 -16.44
N ILE A 113 7.31 5.17 -16.66
CA ILE A 113 6.19 5.53 -15.79
C ILE A 113 6.36 4.72 -14.49
N TYR A 114 6.90 5.36 -13.45
CA TYR A 114 6.96 4.73 -12.13
C TYR A 114 5.60 4.82 -11.45
N TYR A 115 4.80 3.76 -11.57
CA TYR A 115 3.61 3.55 -10.76
C TYR A 115 4.04 3.10 -9.36
N LYS A 116 4.37 4.05 -8.49
CA LYS A 116 4.75 3.71 -7.12
C LYS A 116 3.49 3.59 -6.27
N VAL A 117 2.84 2.44 -6.33
CA VAL A 117 1.53 2.14 -5.74
C VAL A 117 1.62 1.80 -4.22
N CYS A 118 2.77 2.02 -3.60
CA CYS A 118 3.20 1.37 -2.37
C CYS A 118 2.39 1.77 -1.13
N ASN A 119 2.07 3.06 -0.96
CA ASN A 119 1.37 3.53 0.24
C ASN A 119 -0.07 2.99 0.27
N LEU A 120 -0.78 3.01 -0.86
CA LEU A 120 -2.11 2.42 -0.96
C LEU A 120 -2.08 0.90 -0.75
N SER A 121 -1.08 0.20 -1.30
CA SER A 121 -0.95 -1.26 -1.12
C SER A 121 -0.77 -1.66 0.35
N ASN A 122 0.13 -1.00 1.07
CA ASN A 122 0.33 -1.28 2.49
C ASN A 122 -0.90 -0.89 3.32
N THR A 123 -1.55 0.23 2.98
CA THR A 123 -2.76 0.65 3.67
C THR A 123 -3.92 -0.33 3.46
N ALA A 124 -4.09 -0.88 2.25
CA ALA A 124 -5.09 -1.90 1.97
C ALA A 124 -4.84 -3.16 2.82
N SER A 125 -3.57 -3.56 2.97
CA SER A 125 -3.19 -4.67 3.84
C SER A 125 -3.47 -4.37 5.32
N LEU A 126 -3.10 -3.18 5.82
CA LEU A 126 -3.38 -2.76 7.19
C LEU A 126 -4.88 -2.80 7.51
N LEU A 127 -5.71 -2.19 6.64
CA LEU A 127 -7.17 -2.20 6.79
C LEU A 127 -7.72 -3.62 6.81
N TRP A 128 -7.32 -4.46 5.85
CA TRP A 128 -7.78 -5.84 5.78
C TRP A 128 -7.49 -6.62 7.06
N HIS A 129 -6.25 -6.57 7.55
CA HIS A 129 -5.89 -7.28 8.77
C HIS A 129 -6.52 -6.67 10.03
N ALA A 130 -6.73 -5.35 10.07
CA ALA A 130 -7.45 -4.70 11.16
C ALA A 130 -8.88 -5.23 11.26
N TYR A 131 -9.66 -5.20 10.18
CA TYR A 131 -11.03 -5.71 10.19
C TYR A 131 -11.10 -7.19 10.51
N LYS A 132 -10.19 -8.01 9.97
CA LYS A 132 -10.14 -9.44 10.26
C LYS A 132 -9.78 -9.78 11.71
N SER A 133 -9.19 -8.83 12.45
CA SER A 133 -8.90 -9.00 13.89
C SER A 133 -10.06 -8.60 14.81
N LEU A 134 -11.00 -7.80 14.31
CA LEU A 134 -12.16 -7.34 15.06
C LEU A 134 -13.25 -8.42 15.10
N PRO A 135 -14.18 -8.38 16.07
CA PRO A 135 -15.36 -9.23 16.05
C PRO A 135 -16.35 -8.81 14.96
N SER A 136 -17.32 -9.69 14.68
CA SER A 136 -18.48 -9.36 13.86
C SER A 136 -19.23 -8.14 14.43
N PRO A 137 -19.71 -7.20 13.59
CA PRO A 137 -19.82 -7.32 12.13
C PRO A 137 -18.55 -6.95 11.35
N SER A 138 -17.55 -6.32 11.97
CA SER A 138 -16.34 -5.85 11.29
C SER A 138 -15.49 -6.98 10.69
N SER A 139 -15.46 -8.17 11.30
CA SER A 139 -14.77 -9.35 10.73
C SER A 139 -15.28 -9.79 9.35
N GLU A 140 -16.53 -9.43 9.03
CA GLU A 140 -17.23 -9.85 7.81
C GLU A 140 -16.90 -8.98 6.59
N VAL A 141 -15.94 -8.05 6.71
CA VAL A 141 -15.38 -7.29 5.59
C VAL A 141 -14.88 -8.26 4.51
N ASN A 142 -15.41 -8.16 3.30
CA ASN A 142 -15.09 -9.02 2.16
C ASN A 142 -14.22 -8.31 1.11
N TRP A 143 -14.14 -6.98 1.17
CA TRP A 143 -13.27 -6.18 0.31
C TRP A 143 -12.78 -4.93 1.03
N ALA A 144 -11.50 -4.59 0.89
CA ALA A 144 -10.92 -3.34 1.42
C ALA A 144 -9.83 -2.84 0.48
N GLY A 145 -9.96 -1.62 -0.04
CA GLY A 145 -9.02 -1.11 -1.02
C GLY A 145 -9.32 0.29 -1.51
N PHE A 146 -8.82 0.56 -2.70
CA PHE A 146 -8.81 1.90 -3.27
C PHE A 146 -9.23 1.90 -4.73
N TYR A 147 -9.87 2.99 -5.11
CA TYR A 147 -9.95 3.41 -6.50
C TYR A 147 -9.34 4.81 -6.64
N THR A 148 -8.66 5.06 -7.74
CA THR A 148 -7.97 6.34 -7.99
C THR A 148 -8.54 7.05 -9.20
N LEU A 149 -8.48 8.37 -9.23
CA LEU A 149 -8.96 9.14 -10.37
C LEU A 149 -8.10 8.82 -11.60
N ASP A 150 -8.73 8.49 -12.73
CA ASP A 150 -8.02 8.29 -13.98
C ASP A 150 -7.59 9.66 -14.56
N PRO A 151 -6.29 9.98 -14.61
CA PRO A 151 -5.82 11.26 -15.13
C PRO A 151 -6.00 11.38 -16.65
N SER A 152 -6.20 10.26 -17.35
CA SER A 152 -6.36 10.21 -18.80
C SER A 152 -7.81 10.25 -19.26
N SER A 153 -8.76 10.09 -18.33
CA SER A 153 -10.17 9.97 -18.68
C SER A 153 -10.83 11.33 -18.95
N PRO A 154 -11.48 11.53 -20.12
CA PRO A 154 -12.23 12.76 -20.41
C PRO A 154 -13.54 12.87 -19.61
N THR A 155 -14.01 11.75 -19.08
CA THR A 155 -15.17 11.67 -18.17
C THR A 155 -14.65 11.36 -16.78
N ASN A 156 -15.12 12.01 -15.71
CA ASN A 156 -14.67 11.71 -14.35
C ASN A 156 -14.90 10.21 -14.03
N THR A 157 -13.80 9.45 -14.00
CA THR A 157 -13.78 7.99 -13.88
C THR A 157 -12.74 7.60 -12.85
N LEU A 158 -13.09 6.64 -12.02
CA LEU A 158 -12.22 5.96 -11.09
C LEU A 158 -11.66 4.68 -11.72
N ILE A 159 -10.38 4.40 -11.51
CA ILE A 159 -9.67 3.17 -11.91
C ILE A 159 -9.24 2.39 -10.67
N LEU A 160 -9.35 1.06 -10.75
CA LEU A 160 -9.04 0.15 -9.65
C LEU A 160 -7.58 0.30 -9.18
N GLY A 161 -7.40 0.56 -7.89
CA GLY A 161 -6.12 0.61 -7.21
C GLY A 161 -5.83 -0.68 -6.42
N PRO A 162 -4.90 -0.65 -5.46
CA PRO A 162 -4.65 -1.79 -4.56
C PRO A 162 -5.84 -2.12 -3.69
N PHE A 163 -6.01 -3.40 -3.42
CA PHE A 163 -7.06 -3.89 -2.53
C PHE A 163 -6.69 -5.27 -1.96
N GLN A 164 -7.45 -5.69 -0.97
CA GLN A 164 -7.52 -7.06 -0.46
C GLN A 164 -8.97 -7.54 -0.54
N GLY A 165 -9.19 -8.73 -1.10
CA GLY A 165 -10.53 -9.27 -1.33
C GLY A 165 -10.66 -10.02 -2.66
N LYS A 166 -11.90 -10.24 -3.09
CA LYS A 166 -12.21 -10.84 -4.40
C LYS A 166 -11.95 -9.86 -5.55
N VAL A 167 -11.93 -10.37 -6.78
CA VAL A 167 -11.77 -9.56 -8.01
C VAL A 167 -12.87 -8.51 -8.10
N ALA A 168 -12.51 -7.27 -8.42
CA ALA A 168 -13.41 -6.12 -8.48
C ALA A 168 -13.51 -5.50 -9.88
N CYS A 169 -14.48 -4.59 -10.05
CA CYS A 169 -14.68 -3.80 -11.26
C CYS A 169 -13.44 -2.95 -11.57
N GLN A 170 -12.97 -2.92 -12.82
CA GLN A 170 -11.74 -2.20 -13.19
C GLN A 170 -11.91 -0.68 -13.24
N THR A 171 -13.13 -0.21 -13.56
CA THR A 171 -13.46 1.22 -13.68
C THR A 171 -14.83 1.52 -13.08
N ILE A 172 -14.98 2.71 -12.51
CA ILE A 172 -16.25 3.20 -11.94
C ILE A 172 -16.49 4.64 -12.40
N SER A 173 -17.65 4.90 -12.99
CA SER A 173 -18.08 6.27 -13.34
C SER A 173 -18.63 6.98 -12.11
N PHE A 174 -18.40 8.29 -12.00
CA PHE A 174 -18.95 9.13 -10.92
C PHE A 174 -20.48 9.12 -10.85
N ALA A 175 -21.16 8.77 -11.94
CA ALA A 175 -22.62 8.72 -11.99
C ALA A 175 -23.23 7.41 -11.43
N ARG A 176 -22.42 6.49 -10.89
CA ARG A 176 -22.85 5.13 -10.55
C ARG A 176 -22.42 4.68 -9.16
N GLY A 177 -23.37 4.09 -8.44
CA GLY A 177 -23.13 3.37 -7.18
C GLY A 177 -22.62 4.25 -6.04
N VAL A 178 -22.29 3.61 -4.93
CA VAL A 178 -21.82 4.25 -3.71
C VAL A 178 -20.46 4.92 -3.94
N CYS A 179 -19.53 4.21 -4.58
CA CYS A 179 -18.23 4.75 -5.02
C CYS A 179 -18.33 6.03 -5.86
N GLY A 180 -19.22 6.05 -6.86
CA GLY A 180 -19.44 7.23 -7.70
C GLY A 180 -20.08 8.40 -6.93
N ALA A 181 -21.01 8.10 -6.01
CA ALA A 181 -21.60 9.10 -5.13
C ALA A 181 -20.56 9.74 -4.20
N ALA A 182 -19.67 8.95 -3.61
CA ALA A 182 -18.57 9.46 -2.78
C ALA A 182 -17.63 10.37 -3.57
N ALA A 183 -17.23 9.95 -4.77
CA ALA A 183 -16.35 10.71 -5.65
C ALA A 183 -16.98 12.02 -6.14
N SER A 184 -18.26 12.00 -6.52
CA SER A 184 -18.96 13.18 -7.04
C SER A 184 -19.29 14.21 -5.97
N THR A 185 -19.73 13.75 -4.80
CA THR A 185 -20.08 14.64 -3.67
C THR A 185 -18.87 15.07 -2.86
N GLN A 186 -17.75 14.35 -2.97
CA GLN A 186 -16.58 14.48 -2.09
C GLN A 186 -16.97 14.38 -0.61
N THR A 187 -17.96 13.53 -0.30
CA THR A 187 -18.40 13.23 1.06
C THR A 187 -18.43 11.73 1.29
N THR A 188 -18.08 11.31 2.50
CA THR A 188 -18.15 9.91 2.91
C THR A 188 -19.55 9.36 2.76
N GLN A 189 -19.67 8.21 2.11
CA GLN A 189 -20.91 7.44 2.03
C GLN A 189 -20.82 6.30 3.05
N LEU A 190 -21.67 6.33 4.06
CA LEU A 190 -21.81 5.27 5.05
C LEU A 190 -23.15 4.55 4.79
N VAL A 191 -23.09 3.38 4.15
CA VAL A 191 -24.26 2.68 3.63
C VAL A 191 -24.52 1.40 4.42
N PRO A 192 -25.50 1.39 5.35
CA PRO A 192 -25.78 0.22 6.18
C PRO A 192 -26.46 -0.93 5.41
N ASP A 193 -27.07 -0.65 4.26
CA ASP A 193 -27.71 -1.63 3.39
C ASP A 193 -27.58 -1.18 1.92
N VAL A 194 -26.70 -1.83 1.15
CA VAL A 194 -26.42 -1.44 -0.24
C VAL A 194 -27.63 -1.66 -1.16
N GLU A 195 -28.52 -2.60 -0.83
CA GLU A 195 -29.74 -2.86 -1.62
C GLU A 195 -30.71 -1.67 -1.56
N GLN A 196 -30.63 -0.86 -0.50
CA GLN A 196 -31.45 0.34 -0.32
C GLN A 196 -30.82 1.59 -0.96
N PHE A 197 -29.57 1.51 -1.43
CA PHE A 197 -28.88 2.65 -2.02
C PHE A 197 -29.37 2.91 -3.46
N PRO A 198 -29.87 4.11 -3.78
CA PRO A 198 -30.37 4.42 -5.13
C PRO A 198 -29.27 4.29 -6.19
N GLY A 199 -29.52 3.49 -7.22
CA GLY A 199 -28.54 3.28 -8.30
C GLY A 199 -27.35 2.39 -7.90
N HIS A 200 -27.51 1.56 -6.85
CA HIS A 200 -26.55 0.52 -6.51
C HIS A 200 -26.31 -0.44 -7.67
N ILE A 201 -25.03 -0.75 -7.92
CA ILE A 201 -24.58 -1.72 -8.90
C ILE A 201 -23.55 -2.59 -8.21
N ALA A 202 -23.97 -3.76 -7.75
CA ALA A 202 -23.11 -4.70 -7.03
C ALA A 202 -21.96 -5.17 -7.94
N CYS A 203 -20.72 -4.95 -7.50
CA CYS A 203 -19.54 -5.61 -8.09
C CYS A 203 -19.30 -6.99 -7.44
N ASP A 204 -19.58 -7.14 -6.14
CA ASP A 204 -19.69 -8.42 -5.43
C ASP A 204 -21.14 -8.62 -4.94
N ALA A 205 -21.72 -9.79 -5.21
CA ALA A 205 -23.08 -10.12 -4.81
C ALA A 205 -23.21 -10.43 -3.32
N GLU A 206 -22.09 -10.65 -2.62
CA GLU A 206 -22.09 -10.89 -1.16
C GLU A 206 -22.07 -9.61 -0.34
N SER A 207 -21.66 -8.46 -0.91
CA SER A 207 -21.60 -7.19 -0.19
C SER A 207 -23.00 -6.70 0.20
N GLN A 208 -23.23 -6.45 1.49
CA GLN A 208 -24.50 -6.02 2.06
C GLN A 208 -24.44 -4.63 2.71
N SER A 209 -23.26 -4.18 3.13
CA SER A 209 -23.01 -2.79 3.54
C SER A 209 -21.66 -2.32 2.99
N GLU A 210 -21.50 -1.00 2.84
CA GLU A 210 -20.33 -0.39 2.20
C GLU A 210 -20.02 0.94 2.88
N ILE A 211 -18.74 1.25 3.07
CA ILE A 211 -18.28 2.59 3.42
C ILE A 211 -17.26 3.06 2.39
N VAL A 212 -17.52 4.23 1.81
CA VAL A 212 -16.62 4.87 0.84
C VAL A 212 -16.20 6.23 1.32
N VAL A 213 -14.90 6.46 1.45
CA VAL A 213 -14.30 7.71 1.95
C VAL A 213 -13.47 8.38 0.86
N PRO A 214 -13.78 9.62 0.47
CA PRO A 214 -12.99 10.35 -0.51
C PRO A 214 -11.62 10.75 0.04
N ILE A 215 -10.57 10.53 -0.75
CA ILE A 215 -9.21 11.01 -0.49
C ILE A 215 -9.01 12.29 -1.28
N LEU A 216 -8.89 13.40 -0.55
CA LEU A 216 -8.65 14.72 -1.11
C LEU A 216 -7.17 15.11 -0.94
N SER A 217 -6.61 15.75 -1.96
CA SER A 217 -5.31 16.40 -1.86
C SER A 217 -5.41 17.80 -2.48
N ASN A 218 -5.00 18.82 -1.74
CA ASN A 218 -5.19 20.23 -2.12
C ASN A 218 -6.65 20.56 -2.52
N GLY A 219 -7.62 20.01 -1.79
CA GLY A 219 -9.05 20.22 -2.04
C GLY A 219 -9.61 19.57 -3.31
N SER A 220 -8.82 18.73 -3.99
CA SER A 220 -9.27 17.97 -5.17
C SER A 220 -9.32 16.48 -4.87
N LEU A 221 -10.35 15.79 -5.36
CA LEU A 221 -10.44 14.33 -5.26
C LEU A 221 -9.28 13.68 -6.02
N LYS A 222 -8.59 12.75 -5.37
CA LYS A 222 -7.50 11.97 -5.98
C LYS A 222 -7.78 10.47 -5.99
N ALA A 223 -8.45 9.98 -4.95
CA ALA A 223 -8.83 8.58 -4.81
C ALA A 223 -10.02 8.46 -3.86
N ILE A 224 -10.48 7.24 -3.66
CA ILE A 224 -11.42 6.85 -2.61
C ILE A 224 -10.84 5.63 -1.87
N ILE A 225 -11.11 5.55 -0.57
CA ILE A 225 -11.08 4.30 0.20
C ILE A 225 -12.45 3.66 0.03
N ASP A 226 -12.48 2.38 -0.33
CA ASP A 226 -13.70 1.61 -0.50
C ASP A 226 -13.60 0.31 0.31
N ILE A 227 -14.64 -0.01 1.07
CA ILE A 227 -14.67 -1.13 2.00
C ILE A 227 -16.07 -1.73 2.03
N ASP A 228 -16.15 -3.00 1.63
CA ASP A 228 -17.37 -3.78 1.61
C ASP A 228 -17.45 -4.72 2.81
N CYS A 229 -18.67 -5.00 3.25
CA CYS A 229 -18.95 -6.01 4.25
C CYS A 229 -20.08 -6.95 3.85
N ALA A 230 -19.90 -8.24 4.10
CA ALA A 230 -20.85 -9.30 3.72
C ALA A 230 -22.14 -9.31 4.58
N VAL A 231 -22.23 -8.45 5.59
CA VAL A 231 -23.42 -8.25 6.43
C VAL A 231 -23.88 -6.81 6.42
N LYS A 232 -25.18 -6.58 6.65
CA LYS A 232 -25.76 -5.23 6.83
C LYS A 232 -25.21 -4.57 8.09
N GLY A 233 -25.06 -3.25 8.05
CA GLY A 233 -24.56 -2.46 9.19
C GLY A 233 -23.15 -2.85 9.63
N GLY A 234 -22.28 -3.23 8.68
CA GLY A 234 -20.88 -3.58 8.93
C GLY A 234 -20.02 -2.42 9.44
N PHE A 235 -20.49 -1.19 9.20
CA PHE A 235 -19.79 0.04 9.51
C PHE A 235 -20.68 1.01 10.28
N ASP A 236 -20.05 1.86 11.09
CA ASP A 236 -20.69 2.89 11.90
C ASP A 236 -19.92 4.22 11.85
N GLU A 237 -20.33 5.19 12.68
CA GLU A 237 -19.69 6.51 12.75
C GLU A 237 -18.25 6.46 13.29
N VAL A 238 -17.86 5.40 14.02
CA VAL A 238 -16.46 5.20 14.44
C VAL A 238 -15.63 4.91 13.20
N ASP A 239 -16.06 3.97 12.36
CA ASP A 239 -15.35 3.65 11.10
C ASP A 239 -15.18 4.90 10.24
N LYS A 240 -16.28 5.63 10.02
CA LYS A 240 -16.25 6.88 9.24
C LYS A 240 -15.23 7.89 9.78
N LYS A 241 -15.26 8.19 11.07
CA LYS A 241 -14.35 9.14 11.69
C LYS A 241 -12.87 8.76 11.50
N TRP A 242 -12.53 7.49 11.65
CA TRP A 242 -11.15 7.03 11.57
C TRP A 242 -10.67 6.89 10.13
N LEU A 243 -11.53 6.40 9.23
CA LEU A 243 -11.22 6.31 7.81
C LEU A 243 -11.07 7.69 7.17
N GLU A 244 -11.82 8.71 7.59
CA GLU A 244 -11.63 10.10 7.15
C GLU A 244 -10.26 10.65 7.57
N GLN A 245 -9.78 10.33 8.77
CA GLN A 245 -8.42 10.67 9.21
C GLN A 245 -7.35 9.92 8.39
N LEU A 246 -7.58 8.64 8.10
CA LEU A 246 -6.69 7.86 7.25
C LEU A 246 -6.65 8.40 5.82
N ALA A 247 -7.80 8.80 5.29
CA ALA A 247 -7.90 9.42 3.97
C ALA A 247 -7.12 10.73 3.90
N ASP A 248 -7.19 11.58 4.93
CA ASP A 248 -6.37 12.80 5.03
C ASP A 248 -4.87 12.48 5.08
N LEU A 249 -4.47 11.53 5.91
CA LEU A 249 -3.08 11.07 6.01
C LEU A 249 -2.56 10.57 4.65
N VAL A 250 -3.33 9.74 3.95
CA VAL A 250 -2.98 9.24 2.62
C VAL A 250 -2.95 10.39 1.60
N GLY A 251 -3.91 11.32 1.66
CA GLY A 251 -4.02 12.48 0.78
C GLY A 251 -2.79 13.39 0.82
N ARG A 252 -2.18 13.56 2.00
CA ARG A 252 -0.98 14.40 2.20
C ARG A 252 0.35 13.65 2.05
N SER A 253 0.33 12.32 2.14
CA SER A 253 1.54 11.45 2.13
C SER A 253 1.82 10.79 0.76
N CYS A 254 0.97 11.03 -0.23
CA CYS A 254 1.09 10.51 -1.59
C CYS A 254 1.31 11.65 -2.60
N ASP A 255 2.10 11.38 -3.64
CA ASP A 255 2.24 12.28 -4.79
C ASP A 255 1.19 11.92 -5.86
N TRP A 256 0.24 12.83 -6.15
CA TRP A 256 -0.97 12.57 -6.94
C TRP A 256 -1.07 13.28 -8.28
#